data_AF-A0A8S2ZT16-F1
#
_entry.id   AF-A0A8S2ZT16-F1
#
_cell.length_a   1.000
_cell.length_b   1.000
_cell.length_c   1.000
_cell.angle_alpha   90.00
_cell.angle_beta   90.00
_cell.angle_gamma   90.00
#
_symmetry.space_group_name_H-M   'P 1'
#
loop_
_entity.id
_entity.type
_entity.pdbx_description
1 polymer ?
#
loop_
_entity_poly.entity_id
_entity_poly.type
_entity_poly.pdbx_seq_one_letter_code
_entity_poly.pdbx_strand_id
1 'polypeptide(L)' 'YIDQPLLMNGLKFDLRIYVLILNLYPLEVYLYDEGLARFATVDYKAPSTENLHETY' A
#
# COMPACT_ATOMS: atom_id res chain seq x y z
N TYR A 1 -13.10 -4.19 0.83
CA TYR A 1 -12.16 -3.35 1.61
C TYR A 1 -11.41 -4.28 2.56
N ILE A 2 -10.16 -4.00 2.91
CA ILE A 2 -9.46 -4.79 3.95
C ILE A 2 -9.82 -4.14 5.29
N ASP A 3 -10.70 -4.79 6.04
CA ASP A 3 -11.36 -4.20 7.21
C ASP A 3 -10.41 -3.95 8.41
N GLN A 4 -9.29 -4.66 8.46
CA GLN A 4 -8.28 -4.54 9.51
C GLN A 4 -6.88 -4.47 8.89
N PRO A 5 -6.48 -3.32 8.32
CA PRO A 5 -5.14 -3.17 7.77
C PRO A 5 -4.10 -3.15 8.88
N LEU A 6 -2.87 -3.56 8.55
CA LEU A 6 -1.74 -3.33 9.44
C LEU A 6 -1.53 -1.82 9.59
N LEU A 7 -1.43 -1.37 10.83
CA LEU A 7 -1.20 0.03 11.17
C LEU A 7 0.21 0.19 11.71
N MET A 8 0.82 1.31 11.38
CA MET A 8 2.08 1.74 11.98
C MET A 8 1.85 3.10 12.61
N ASN A 9 2.00 3.16 13.93
CA ASN A 9 1.70 4.35 14.73
C ASN A 9 0.27 4.90 14.51
N GLY A 10 -0.73 4.01 14.35
CA GLY A 10 -2.12 4.39 14.10
C GLY A 10 -2.45 4.76 12.64
N LEU A 11 -1.43 4.95 11.81
CA LEU A 11 -1.60 5.30 10.40
C LEU A 11 -1.74 4.05 9.53
N LYS A 12 -2.69 4.10 8.62
CA LYS A 12 -2.78 3.15 7.51
C LYS A 12 -1.67 3.46 6.51
N PHE A 13 -1.05 2.42 5.96
CA PHE A 13 -0.05 2.58 4.92
C PHE A 13 -0.16 1.47 3.87
N ASP A 14 0.46 1.71 2.72
CA ASP A 14 0.72 0.69 1.72
C ASP A 14 2.20 0.71 1.29
N LEU A 15 2.62 -0.34 0.58
CA LEU A 15 3.96 -0.47 0.06
C LEU A 15 3.95 -0.33 -1.46
N ARG A 16 4.72 0.63 -1.99
CA ARG A 16 5.11 0.67 -3.39
C ARG A 16 6.36 -0.16 -3.58
N ILE A 17 6.18 -1.29 -4.22
CA ILE A 17 7.26 -2.20 -4.62
C ILE A 17 7.55 -1.95 -6.11
N TYR A 18 8.83 -1.93 -6.47
CA TYR A 18 9.27 -1.76 -7.85
C TYR A 18 9.75 -3.09 -8.43
N VAL A 19 9.23 -3.42 -9.62
CA VAL A 19 9.55 -4.65 -10.33
C VAL A 19 10.01 -4.30 -11.74
N LEU A 20 11.15 -4.85 -12.16
CA LEU A 20 11.66 -4.76 -13.53
C LEU A 20 11.37 -6.08 -14.25
N ILE A 21 10.66 -6.02 -15.36
CA ILE A 21 10.51 -7.15 -16.28
C ILE A 21 11.55 -6.96 -17.39
N LEU A 22 12.55 -7.83 -17.43
CA LEU A 22 13.62 -7.74 -18.42
C LEU A 22 13.25 -8.51 -19.69
N ASN A 23 12.66 -9.69 -19.55
CA ASN A 23 12.28 -10.56 -20.66
C ASN A 23 10.93 -11.24 -20.36
N LEU A 24 10.15 -11.53 -21.41
CA LEU A 24 8.89 -12.27 -21.29
C LEU A 24 9.03 -13.74 -21.72
N TYR A 25 10.03 -14.07 -22.54
CA TYR A 25 10.29 -15.43 -22.99
C TYR A 25 11.80 -15.66 -23.26
N PRO A 26 12.55 -16.27 -22.32
CA PRO A 26 12.09 -16.72 -21.00
C PRO A 26 11.68 -15.54 -20.11
N LEU A 27 10.77 -15.79 -19.15
CA LEU A 27 10.36 -14.76 -18.19
C LEU A 27 11.52 -14.43 -17.25
N GLU A 28 11.90 -13.17 -17.20
CA GLU A 28 12.97 -12.66 -16.35
C GLU A 28 12.50 -11.41 -15.64
N VAL A 29 12.40 -11.48 -14.31
CA VAL A 29 11.78 -10.46 -13.47
C VAL A 29 12.67 -10.21 -12.25
N TYR A 30 12.91 -8.95 -11.93
CA TYR A 30 13.72 -8.49 -10.82
C TYR A 30 12.90 -7.63 -9.87
N LEU A 31 13.06 -7.90 -8.58
CA LEU A 31 12.54 -7.06 -7.50
C LEU A 31 13.61 -6.04 -7.12
N TYR A 32 13.25 -4.76 -7.04
CA TYR A 32 14.17 -3.75 -6.52
C TYR A 32 14.22 -3.83 -4.99
N ASP A 33 15.42 -3.69 -4.41
CA ASP A 33 15.62 -3.83 -2.96
C ASP A 33 14.91 -2.75 -2.15
N GLU A 34 14.80 -1.55 -2.71
CA GLU A 34 14.15 -0.41 -2.07
C GLU A 34 12.72 -0.20 -2.57
N GLY A 35 11.88 0.36 -1.71
CA GLY A 35 10.49 0.70 -2.01
C GLY A 35 10.05 1.93 -1.24
N LEU A 36 8.76 2.26 -1.33
CA LEU A 36 8.18 3.36 -0.56
C LEU A 36 7.05 2.85 0.31
N ALA A 37 7.08 3.18 1.61
CA ALA A 37 5.90 3.11 2.45
C ALA A 37 5.14 4.43 2.33
N ARG A 38 3.88 4.37 1.89
CA ARG A 38 3.01 5.54 1.75
C ARG A 38 2.00 5.52 2.88
N PHE A 39 2.09 6.49 3.77
CA PHE A 39 1.23 6.63 4.92
C PHE A 39 0.05 7.56 4.60
N ALA A 40 -1.10 7.25 5.19
CA ALA A 40 -2.19 8.21 5.31
C ALA A 40 -1.74 9.41 6.17
N THR A 41 -2.41 10.54 6.00
CA THR A 41 -2.13 11.76 6.77
C THR A 41 -2.93 11.82 8.08
N VAL A 42 -3.90 10.93 8.24
CA VAL A 42 -4.80 10.83 9.39
C VAL A 42 -4.81 9.41 9.98
N ASP A 43 -5.07 9.33 11.28
CA ASP A 43 -5.20 8.06 11.99
C ASP A 43 -6.34 7.21 11.42
N TYR A 44 -6.07 5.92 11.34
CA TYR A 44 -7.02 4.96 10.82
C TYR A 44 -8.26 4.84 11.71
N LYS A 45 -9.44 4.91 11.07
CA LYS A 45 -10.72 4.56 11.67
C LYS A 45 -11.37 3.47 10.83
N ALA A 46 -12.06 2.54 11.50
CA ALA A 46 -12.85 1.53 10.81
C ALA A 46 -13.88 2.21 9.88
N PRO A 47 -14.13 1.67 8.67
CA PRO A 47 -15.10 2.26 7.74
C PRO A 47 -16.48 2.37 8.36
N SER A 48 -17.10 3.53 8.19
CA SER A 48 -18.50 3.81 8.52
C SER A 48 -19.10 4.72 7.45
N THR A 49 -20.42 4.84 7.41
CA THR A 49 -21.10 5.76 6.48
C THR A 49 -20.62 7.21 6.63
N GLU A 50 -20.04 7.56 7.78
CA GLU A 50 -19.55 8.89 8.11
C GLU A 50 -18.15 9.16 7.55
N ASN A 51 -17.30 8.14 7.31
CA ASN A 51 -15.91 8.35 6.87
C ASN A 51 -15.59 7.75 5.48
N LEU A 52 -16.55 7.08 4.82
CA LEU A 52 -16.34 6.50 3.49
C LEU A 52 -16.00 7.52 2.40
N HIS A 53 -16.30 8.81 2.62
CA HIS A 53 -15.97 9.89 1.69
C HIS A 53 -14.57 10.48 1.94
N GLU A 54 -13.94 10.17 3.08
CA GLU A 54 -12.57 10.57 3.40
C GLU A 54 -11.60 9.66 2.63
N THR A 55 -11.12 10.16 1.50
CA THR A 55 -10.27 9.40 0.58
C THR A 55 -8.77 9.65 0.77
N TYR A 56 -8.38 10.50 1.73
CA TYR A 56 -7.00 10.92 1.98
C TYR A 56 -6.68 11.02 3.47
#